data_AF-A0A2V7J2B8-F1
#
_entry.id   AF-A0A2V7J2B8-F1
#
_cell.length_a   1.000
_cell.length_b   1.000
_cell.length_c   1.000
_cell.angle_alpha   90.00
_cell.angle_beta   90.00
_cell.angle_gamma   90.00
#
_symmetry.space_group_name_H-M   'P 1'
#
loop_
_entity.id
_entity.type
_entity.pdbx_description
1 polymer ?
#
loop_
_entity_poly.entity_id
_entity_poly.type
_entity_poly.pdbx_seq_one_letter_code
_entity_poly.pdbx_strand_id
1 'polypeptide(L)'
;MVVNNLGRRVRVVVLWRQRDDDAEQWIYLERMPPDEFSYETVKARWGGGAYRIRLFGAWDPARRQERYITQVAFWIWDGFPPTPALRARLRRAERIR
;
A
#
# COMPACT_ATOMS: atom_id res chain seq x y z
N MET A 1 4.37 14.03 6.21
CA MET A 1 4.00 12.67 5.76
C MET A 1 4.59 12.47 4.36
N VAL A 2 5.21 11.33 4.06
CA VAL A 2 6.01 11.10 2.83
C VAL A 2 5.29 11.49 1.53
N VAL A 3 4.00 11.16 1.41
CA VAL A 3 3.18 11.51 0.23
C VAL A 3 3.01 13.02 0.09
N ASN A 4 2.75 13.73 1.19
CA ASN A 4 2.62 15.19 1.20
C ASN A 4 3.92 15.91 0.84
N ASN A 5 5.08 15.35 1.23
CA ASN A 5 6.40 15.93 0.95
C ASN A 5 6.77 15.84 -0.54
N LEU A 6 6.23 14.85 -1.26
CA LEU A 6 6.43 14.69 -2.71
C LEU A 6 5.47 15.58 -3.54
N GLY A 7 4.57 16.30 -2.86
CA GLY A 7 3.69 17.32 -3.42
C GLY A 7 2.71 16.79 -4.48
N ARG A 8 2.19 17.71 -5.30
CA ARG A 8 1.21 17.45 -6.39
C ARG A 8 1.69 16.49 -7.50
N ARG A 9 2.91 15.96 -7.39
CA ARG A 9 3.50 15.05 -8.38
C ARG A 9 2.97 13.63 -8.24
N VAL A 10 2.60 13.21 -7.03
CA VAL A 10 1.99 11.89 -6.81
C VAL A 10 0.54 11.95 -7.27
N ARG A 11 0.15 10.98 -8.10
CA ARG A 11 -1.23 10.78 -8.58
C ARG A 11 -1.83 9.49 -8.06
N VAL A 12 -0.99 8.52 -7.72
CA VAL A 12 -1.43 7.18 -7.32
C VAL A 12 -0.52 6.65 -6.23
N VAL A 13 -1.13 6.08 -5.21
CA VAL A 13 -0.48 5.30 -4.17
C VAL A 13 -0.89 3.83 -4.31
N VAL A 14 0.07 2.94 -4.46
CA VAL A 14 -0.15 1.49 -4.50
C VAL A 14 0.36 0.88 -3.21
N LEU A 15 -0.55 0.37 -2.39
CA LEU A 15 -0.29 -0.14 -1.05
C LEU A 15 -0.13 -1.67 -1.04
N TRP A 16 0.90 -2.12 -0.34
CA TRP A 16 1.22 -3.51 -0.09
C TRP A 16 1.41 -3.74 1.41
N ARG A 17 1.11 -4.95 1.87
CA ARG A 17 1.35 -5.41 3.25
C ARG A 17 2.14 -6.70 3.21
N GLN A 18 3.20 -6.78 4.00
CA GLN A 18 3.95 -8.01 4.19
C GLN A 18 3.05 -9.07 4.84
N ARG A 19 3.25 -10.35 4.54
CA ARG A 19 2.58 -11.44 5.24
C ARG A 19 3.16 -11.59 6.64
N ASP A 20 2.30 -11.92 7.61
CA ASP A 20 2.75 -12.14 9.00
C ASP A 20 3.46 -13.49 9.15
N ASP A 21 3.16 -14.45 8.29
CA ASP A 21 3.75 -15.79 8.25
C ASP A 21 4.93 -15.93 7.28
N ASP A 22 5.18 -14.93 6.43
CA ASP A 22 6.28 -14.95 5.45
C ASP A 22 6.78 -13.52 5.14
N ALA A 23 7.95 -13.18 5.66
CA ALA A 23 8.57 -11.87 5.47
C ALA A 23 9.00 -11.59 4.02
N GLU A 24 9.14 -12.60 3.16
CA GLU A 24 9.49 -12.38 1.76
C GLU A 24 8.26 -12.01 0.91
N GLN A 25 7.07 -12.30 1.41
CA GLN A 25 5.84 -12.10 0.68
C GLN A 25 5.15 -10.77 0.98
N TRP A 26 4.89 -10.03 -0.10
CA TRP A 26 4.11 -8.80 -0.08
C TRP A 26 2.78 -8.99 -0.81
N ILE A 27 1.69 -8.67 -0.14
CA ILE A 27 0.35 -8.78 -0.68
C ILE A 27 -0.13 -7.40 -1.13
N TYR A 28 -0.59 -7.33 -2.37
CA TYR A 28 -1.25 -6.14 -2.89
C TYR A 28 -2.55 -5.90 -2.14
N LEU A 29 -2.71 -4.72 -1.57
CA LEU A 29 -3.92 -4.32 -0.86
C LEU A 29 -4.78 -3.40 -1.71
N GLU A 30 -4.24 -2.27 -2.15
CA GLU A 30 -5.08 -1.26 -2.76
C GLU A 30 -4.27 -0.32 -3.63
N ARG A 31 -4.99 0.34 -4.54
CA ARG A 31 -4.52 1.47 -5.30
C ARG A 31 -5.49 2.62 -4.99
N MET A 32 -4.96 3.73 -4.48
CA MET A 32 -5.77 4.85 -4.00
C MET A 32 -5.20 6.21 -4.46
N PRO A 33 -6.03 7.25 -4.54
CA PRO A 33 -5.60 8.63 -4.65
C PRO A 33 -4.71 9.05 -3.47
N PRO A 34 -3.78 10.02 -3.65
CA PRO A 34 -2.87 10.46 -2.60
C PRO A 34 -3.58 11.14 -1.42
N ASP A 35 -4.73 11.77 -1.66
CA ASP A 35 -5.57 12.42 -0.65
C ASP A 35 -6.33 11.44 0.25
N GLU A 36 -6.55 10.20 -0.22
CA GLU A 36 -7.08 9.13 0.63
C GLU A 36 -5.99 8.48 1.50
N PHE A 37 -4.72 8.67 1.16
CA PHE A 37 -3.62 8.04 1.87
C PHE A 37 -3.27 8.78 3.16
N SER A 38 -3.46 8.11 4.28
CA SER A 38 -2.83 8.45 5.55
C SER A 38 -2.50 7.19 6.34
N TYR A 39 -1.54 7.26 7.26
CA TYR A 39 -1.25 6.11 8.14
C TYR A 39 -2.47 5.71 8.97
N GLU A 40 -3.29 6.67 9.39
CA GLU A 40 -4.53 6.43 10.10
C GLU A 40 -5.56 5.71 9.22
N THR A 41 -5.69 6.10 7.95
CA THR A 41 -6.54 5.40 6.97
C THR A 41 -6.08 3.96 6.78
N VAL A 42 -4.77 3.75 6.63
CA VAL A 42 -4.18 2.40 6.45
C VAL A 42 -4.45 1.54 7.68
N LYS A 43 -4.18 2.08 8.89
CA LYS A 43 -4.45 1.42 10.16
C LYS A 43 -5.92 1.01 10.29
N ALA A 44 -6.84 1.94 10.05
CA ALA A 44 -8.27 1.69 10.18
C ALA A 44 -8.78 0.64 9.18
N ARG A 45 -8.25 0.65 7.94
CA ARG A 45 -8.67 -0.29 6.89
C ARG A 45 -8.01 -1.67 7.01
N TRP A 46 -6.77 -1.75 7.49
CA TRP A 46 -5.94 -2.96 7.35
C TRP A 46 -5.31 -3.48 8.65
N GLY A 47 -5.19 -2.66 9.70
CA GLY A 47 -4.55 -3.04 10.97
C GLY A 47 -3.07 -2.65 11.05
N GLY A 48 -2.30 -3.38 11.86
CA GLY A 48 -0.88 -3.18 12.10
C GLY A 48 0.06 -3.92 11.14
N GLY A 49 1.35 -3.61 11.28
CA GLY A 49 2.54 -4.29 10.74
C GLY A 49 3.24 -3.60 9.56
N ALA A 50 3.95 -4.41 8.75
CA ALA A 50 4.87 -3.91 7.73
C ALA A 50 4.19 -3.57 6.40
N TYR A 51 4.19 -2.29 6.05
CA TYR A 51 3.61 -1.79 4.81
C TYR A 51 4.66 -1.25 3.86
N ARG A 52 4.28 -1.24 2.59
CA ARG A 52 5.07 -0.64 1.52
C ARG A 52 4.15 0.06 0.54
N ILE A 53 4.50 1.27 0.16
CA ILE A 53 3.82 2.03 -0.88
C ILE A 53 4.74 2.23 -2.07
N ARG A 54 4.19 2.09 -3.27
CA ARG A 54 4.79 2.62 -4.49
C ARG A 54 4.02 3.86 -4.90
N LEU A 55 4.75 4.91 -5.24
CA LEU A 55 4.20 6.20 -5.61
C LEU A 55 4.41 6.41 -7.10
N PHE A 56 3.32 6.74 -7.79
CA PHE A 56 3.33 7.00 -9.21
C PHE A 56 2.79 8.40 -9.50
N GLY A 57 3.35 9.01 -10.54
CA GLY A 57 2.94 10.31 -11.06
C GLY A 57 1.94 10.19 -12.19
N ALA A 58 1.97 11.16 -13.10
CA ALA A 58 1.08 11.18 -14.26
C ALA A 58 1.26 9.94 -15.16
N TRP A 59 0.21 9.63 -15.91
CA TRP A 59 0.25 8.66 -17.00
C TRP A 59 1.25 9.11 -18.08
N ASP A 60 2.17 8.22 -18.44
CA ASP A 60 3.07 8.38 -19.57
C ASP A 60 2.45 7.67 -20.79
N PRO A 61 1.90 8.41 -21.78
CA PRO A 61 1.23 7.80 -22.92
C PRO A 61 2.20 7.04 -23.84
N ALA A 62 3.48 7.44 -23.89
CA ALA A 62 4.48 6.77 -24.71
C ALA A 62 4.83 5.39 -24.14
N ARG A 63 4.83 5.25 -22.81
CA ARG A 63 5.08 3.98 -22.12
C ARG A 63 3.82 3.21 -21.74
N ARG A 64 2.63 3.81 -21.94
CA ARG A 64 1.33 3.26 -21.52
C ARG A 64 1.33 2.80 -20.05
N GLN A 65 1.93 3.59 -19.15
CA GLN A 65 1.96 3.29 -17.72
C GLN A 65 2.11 4.57 -16.90
N GLU A 66 1.80 4.53 -15.60
CA GLU A 66 2.12 5.66 -14.73
C GLU A 66 3.63 5.78 -14.49
N ARG A 67 4.12 7.02 -14.44
CA ARG A 67 5.53 7.28 -14.14
C ARG A 67 5.85 6.91 -12.69
N TYR A 68 6.67 5.89 -12.50
CA TYR A 68 7.21 5.55 -11.17
C TYR A 68 7.99 6.74 -10.59
N ILE A 69 7.73 7.07 -9.32
CA ILE A 69 8.44 8.11 -8.58
C ILE A 69 9.38 7.47 -7.57
N THR A 70 8.83 6.71 -6.62
CA THR A 70 9.61 6.09 -5.54
C THR A 70 8.80 5.00 -4.83
N GLN A 71 9.46 4.31 -3.91
CA GLN A 71 8.88 3.31 -3.03
C GLN A 71 9.31 3.60 -1.59
N VAL A 72 8.38 3.47 -0.66
CA VAL A 72 8.62 3.70 0.76
C VAL A 72 8.03 2.57 1.58
N ALA A 73 8.83 2.03 2.50
CA ALA A 73 8.38 1.08 3.52
C ALA A 73 8.10 1.83 4.83
N PHE A 74 7.11 1.38 5.57
CA PHE A 74 6.77 1.92 6.89
C PHE A 74 6.12 0.84 7.75
N TRP A 75 6.11 1.07 9.05
CA TRP A 75 5.58 0.15 10.04
C TRP A 75 4.45 0.81 10.83
N ILE A 76 3.36 0.07 11.04
CA ILE A 76 2.30 0.42 11.98
C ILE A 76 2.38 -0.60 13.13
N TRP A 77 2.21 -0.16 14.38
CA TRP A 77 2.32 -1.06 15.54
C TRP A 77 1.38 -2.28 15.43
N ASP A 78 1.89 -3.49 15.74
CA ASP A 78 1.15 -4.75 15.60
C ASP A 78 0.03 -4.96 16.63
N GLY A 79 -0.07 -4.10 17.65
CA GLY A 79 -1.21 -4.12 18.58
C GLY A 79 -2.55 -3.81 17.91
N PHE A 80 -2.56 -3.30 16.67
CA PHE A 80 -3.76 -3.16 15.86
C PHE A 80 -4.05 -4.47 15.12
N PRO A 81 -5.09 -5.23 15.52
CA PRO A 81 -5.35 -6.53 14.92
C PRO A 81 -5.71 -6.40 13.43
N PRO A 82 -5.43 -7.42 12.60
CA PRO A 82 -5.87 -7.47 11.22
C PRO A 82 -7.38 -7.19 11.10
N THR A 83 -7.77 -6.37 10.13
CA THR A 83 -9.20 -6.12 9.89
C THR A 83 -9.85 -7.30 9.15
N PRO A 84 -11.20 -7.39 9.16
CA PRO A 84 -11.90 -8.36 8.33
C PRO A 84 -11.54 -8.24 6.84
N ALA A 85 -11.32 -7.02 6.34
CA ALA A 85 -10.91 -6.75 4.97
C ALA A 85 -9.52 -7.33 4.67
N LEU A 86 -8.55 -7.15 5.58
CA LEU A 86 -7.23 -7.76 5.44
C LEU A 86 -7.35 -9.28 5.41
N ARG A 87 -8.05 -9.90 6.36
CA ARG A 87 -8.24 -11.35 6.39
C ARG A 87 -8.86 -11.89 5.10
N ALA A 88 -9.86 -11.20 4.54
CA ALA A 88 -10.45 -11.58 3.26
C ALA A 88 -9.44 -11.49 2.11
N ARG A 89 -8.57 -10.47 2.12
CA ARG A 89 -7.51 -10.33 1.12
C ARG A 89 -6.44 -11.41 1.22
N LEU A 90 -5.99 -11.73 2.44
CA LEU A 90 -5.00 -12.78 2.70
C LEU A 90 -5.50 -14.14 2.18
N ARG A 91 -6.74 -14.53 2.53
CA ARG A 91 -7.36 -15.77 2.02
C ARG A 91 -7.43 -15.83 0.50
N ARG A 92 -7.64 -14.70 -0.17
CA ARG A 92 -7.66 -14.65 -1.64
C ARG A 92 -6.26 -14.81 -2.24
N ALA A 93 -5.24 -14.22 -1.62
CA ALA A 93 -3.86 -14.34 -2.06
C ALA A 93 -3.34 -15.78 -1.95
N GLU A 94 -3.76 -16.52 -0.91
CA GLU A 94 -3.41 -17.93 -0.73
C GLU A 94 -3.97 -18.86 -1.81
N ARG A 95 -5.14 -18.52 -2.38
CA ARG A 95 -5.80 -19.37 -3.40
C ARG A 95 -5.20 -19.25 -4.80
N ILE A 96 -4.31 -18.29 -5.03
CA ILE A 96 -3.68 -18.03 -6.33
C ILE A 96 -2.26 -18.63 -6.37
N ARG A 97 -1.82 -19.28 -5.28
CA ARG A 97 -0.49 -19.87 -5.13
C ARG A 97 -0.45 -21.34 -5.51
#